data_AF-A0A2N7X3T2-F1
#
_entry.id   AF-A0A2N7X3T2-F1
#
_cell.length_a   1.000
_cell.length_b   1.000
_cell.length_c   1.000
_cell.angle_alpha   90.00
_cell.angle_beta   90.00
_cell.angle_gamma   90.00
#
_symmetry.space_group_name_H-M   'P 1'
#
loop_
_entity.id
_entity.type
_entity.pdbx_description
1 polymer ?
#
loop_
_entity_poly.entity_id
_entity_poly.type
_entity_poly.pdbx_seq_one_letter_code
_entity_poly.pdbx_strand_id
1 'polypeptide(L)'
;METKARGRRLGSKNYPKEFRAMVVAQANDPSRSIADVANEHGLNANMIARWRRLHERNHSATHARPSETFIPVQLPVSAQVTSSLVVECGAVRVRFDGPLDLGVLRTVLTTLRSAS
;
A
#
# COMPACT_ATOMS: atom_id res chain seq x y z
N MET A 1 2.02 -13.89 -51.35
CA MET A 1 2.33 -12.46 -51.53
C MET A 1 1.02 -11.68 -51.42
N GLU A 2 1.09 -10.35 -51.32
CA GLU A 2 -0.03 -9.37 -51.29
C GLU A 2 -0.82 -9.17 -49.98
N THR A 3 -1.12 -7.95 -49.53
CA THR A 3 -0.67 -6.59 -49.93
C THR A 3 -0.79 -5.66 -48.73
N LYS A 4 0.20 -4.78 -48.64
CA LYS A 4 0.47 -3.81 -47.58
C LYS A 4 -0.35 -2.54 -47.81
N ALA A 5 -1.29 -2.22 -46.93
CA ALA A 5 -1.76 -0.85 -46.76
C ALA A 5 -1.19 -0.30 -45.44
N ARG A 6 0.02 0.27 -45.48
CA ARG A 6 0.52 1.11 -44.37
C ARG A 6 -0.19 2.46 -44.43
N GLY A 7 -1.48 2.43 -44.10
CA GLY A 7 -2.28 3.63 -43.89
C GLY A 7 -1.69 4.45 -42.75
N ARG A 8 -1.68 5.77 -42.92
CA ARG A 8 -1.20 6.78 -41.98
C ARG A 8 -1.66 6.39 -40.57
N ARG A 9 -0.74 6.01 -39.68
CA ARG A 9 -1.07 5.53 -38.32
C ARG A 9 -1.82 6.65 -37.59
N LEU A 10 -3.14 6.55 -37.50
CA LEU A 10 -3.93 7.48 -36.71
C LEU A 10 -3.50 7.29 -35.25
N GLY A 11 -2.82 8.30 -34.71
CA GLY A 11 -2.47 8.30 -33.30
C GLY A 11 -3.73 8.34 -32.45
N SER A 12 -3.60 7.96 -31.19
CA SER A 12 -4.67 8.03 -30.18
C SER A 12 -5.43 9.35 -30.20
N LYS A 13 -4.80 10.47 -30.60
CA LYS A 13 -5.38 11.83 -30.66
C LYS A 13 -6.34 12.07 -31.84
N ASN A 14 -6.29 11.28 -32.91
CA ASN A 14 -7.02 11.54 -34.14
C ASN A 14 -8.42 10.91 -34.20
N TYR A 15 -8.76 10.01 -33.28
CA TYR A 15 -10.07 9.38 -33.25
C TYR A 15 -11.11 10.29 -32.57
N PRO A 16 -12.33 10.45 -33.10
CA PRO A 16 -13.38 11.21 -32.43
C PRO A 16 -13.74 10.59 -31.08
N LYS A 17 -14.19 11.42 -30.12
CA LYS A 17 -14.48 10.97 -28.74
C LYS A 17 -15.55 9.88 -28.70
N GLU A 18 -16.58 10.01 -29.54
CA GLU A 18 -17.68 9.05 -29.67
C GLU A 18 -17.19 7.67 -30.10
N PHE A 19 -16.33 7.61 -31.12
CA PHE A 19 -15.73 6.35 -31.56
C PHE A 19 -14.90 5.69 -30.45
N ARG A 20 -14.11 6.48 -29.70
CA ARG A 20 -13.35 5.93 -28.57
C ARG A 20 -14.26 5.40 -27.47
N ALA A 21 -15.36 6.09 -27.17
CA ALA A 21 -16.33 5.67 -26.17
C ALA A 21 -17.01 4.36 -26.57
N MET A 22 -17.44 4.22 -27.83
CA MET A 22 -18.02 3.00 -28.37
C MET A 22 -17.04 1.82 -28.26
N VAL A 23 -15.78 2.01 -28.70
CA VAL A 23 -14.74 0.96 -28.63
C VAL A 23 -14.42 0.58 -27.19
N VAL A 24 -14.37 1.55 -26.27
CA VAL A 24 -14.15 1.29 -24.84
C VAL A 24 -15.33 0.54 -24.22
N ALA A 25 -16.57 0.86 -24.59
CA ALA A 25 -17.76 0.15 -24.12
C ALA A 25 -17.74 -1.32 -24.55
N GLN A 26 -17.40 -1.60 -25.81
CA GLN A 26 -17.23 -2.98 -26.30
C GLN A 26 -16.08 -3.71 -25.59
N ALA A 27 -14.99 -3.02 -25.25
CA ALA A 27 -13.86 -3.59 -24.53
C ALA A 27 -14.08 -3.75 -23.01
N ASN A 28 -15.17 -3.20 -22.47
CA ASN A 28 -15.61 -3.39 -21.09
C ASN A 28 -16.57 -4.57 -20.93
N ASP A 29 -17.01 -5.16 -22.04
CA ASP A 29 -17.81 -6.38 -22.03
C ASP A 29 -16.96 -7.56 -21.52
N PRO A 30 -17.35 -8.23 -20.42
CA PRO A 30 -16.60 -9.36 -19.88
C PRO A 30 -16.56 -10.58 -20.81
N SER A 31 -17.41 -10.63 -21.84
CA SER A 31 -17.45 -11.71 -22.82
C SER A 31 -16.42 -11.59 -23.94
N ARG A 32 -15.79 -10.41 -24.12
CA ARG A 32 -14.84 -10.14 -25.21
C ARG A 32 -13.48 -9.70 -24.69
N SER A 33 -12.42 -10.14 -25.34
CA SER A 33 -11.08 -9.64 -25.04
C SER A 33 -10.84 -8.29 -25.72
N ILE A 34 -10.02 -7.45 -25.09
CA ILE A 34 -9.52 -6.20 -25.68
C ILE A 34 -8.83 -6.47 -27.03
N ALA A 35 -8.16 -7.62 -27.17
CA ALA A 35 -7.50 -8.02 -28.41
C ALA A 35 -8.50 -8.31 -29.55
N ASP A 36 -9.64 -8.92 -29.24
CA ASP A 36 -10.68 -9.22 -30.23
C ASP A 36 -11.33 -7.94 -30.74
N VAL A 37 -11.65 -7.03 -29.80
CA VAL A 37 -12.14 -5.68 -30.14
C VAL A 37 -11.10 -4.92 -30.96
N ALA A 38 -9.82 -5.03 -30.62
CA ALA A 38 -8.75 -4.38 -31.38
C ALA A 38 -8.66 -4.92 -32.82
N ASN A 39 -8.77 -6.23 -33.01
CA ASN A 39 -8.71 -6.87 -34.33
C ASN A 39 -9.90 -6.46 -35.21
N GLU A 40 -11.11 -6.42 -34.64
CA GLU A 40 -12.33 -6.02 -35.36
C GLU A 40 -12.27 -4.58 -35.87
N HIS A 41 -11.70 -3.67 -35.07
CA HIS A 41 -11.58 -2.25 -35.42
C HIS A 41 -10.24 -1.89 -36.11
N GLY A 42 -9.35 -2.85 -36.32
CA GLY A 42 -8.00 -2.62 -36.85
C GLY A 42 -7.14 -1.70 -35.96
N LEU A 43 -7.37 -1.71 -34.65
CA LEU A 43 -6.72 -0.87 -33.66
C LEU A 43 -5.62 -1.63 -32.90
N ASN A 44 -4.80 -0.89 -32.15
CA ASN A 44 -3.86 -1.51 -31.22
C ASN A 44 -4.55 -1.73 -29.86
N ALA A 45 -4.51 -2.95 -29.32
CA ALA A 45 -5.04 -3.29 -28.00
C ALA A 45 -4.53 -2.34 -26.88
N ASN A 46 -3.26 -1.93 -26.94
CA ASN A 46 -2.67 -0.98 -25.99
C ASN A 46 -3.28 0.43 -26.09
N MET A 47 -3.84 0.80 -27.25
CA MET A 47 -4.56 2.06 -27.42
C MET A 47 -5.92 2.00 -26.74
N ILE A 48 -6.65 0.90 -26.93
CA ILE A 48 -7.95 0.66 -26.29
C ILE A 48 -7.79 0.62 -24.76
N ALA A 49 -6.78 -0.11 -24.25
CA ALA A 49 -6.50 -0.16 -22.82
C ALA A 49 -6.19 1.23 -22.22
N ARG A 50 -5.49 2.10 -22.96
CA ARG A 50 -5.24 3.49 -22.54
C ARG A 50 -6.51 4.33 -22.56
N TRP A 51 -7.36 4.17 -23.56
CA TRP A 51 -8.66 4.86 -23.62
C TRP A 51 -9.57 4.41 -22.49
N ARG A 52 -9.63 3.12 -22.18
CA ARG A 52 -10.38 2.57 -21.04
C ARG A 52 -9.96 3.23 -19.73
N ARG A 53 -8.66 3.26 -19.43
CA ARG A 53 -8.12 3.93 -18.23
C ARG A 53 -8.42 5.43 -18.19
N LEU A 54 -8.43 6.11 -19.33
CA LEU A 54 -8.77 7.54 -19.39
C LEU A 54 -10.26 7.76 -19.16
N HIS A 55 -11.10 6.90 -19.74
CA HIS A 55 -12.54 6.92 -19.55
C HIS A 55 -12.90 6.64 -18.09
N GLU A 56 -12.33 5.61 -17.47
CA GLU A 56 -12.46 5.35 -16.04
C GLU A 56 -12.08 6.57 -15.22
N ARG A 57 -10.89 7.15 -15.40
CA ARG A 57 -10.47 8.36 -14.65
C ARG A 57 -11.42 9.55 -14.78
N ASN A 58 -11.99 9.76 -15.97
CA ASN A 58 -12.95 10.85 -16.20
C ASN A 58 -14.32 10.56 -15.58
N HIS A 59 -14.75 9.29 -15.55
CA HIS A 59 -16.00 8.85 -14.94
C HIS A 59 -15.88 8.63 -13.42
N SER A 60 -14.67 8.38 -12.91
CA SER A 60 -14.32 8.27 -11.48
C SER A 60 -14.18 9.62 -10.79
N ALA A 61 -14.37 10.74 -11.51
CA ALA A 61 -14.68 12.01 -10.85
C ALA A 61 -16.11 12.00 -10.24
N THR A 62 -16.99 11.12 -10.73
CA THR A 62 -18.38 10.97 -10.25
C THR A 62 -18.58 9.72 -9.40
N HIS A 63 -17.80 8.65 -9.65
CA HIS A 63 -17.61 7.59 -8.68
C HIS A 63 -16.31 7.84 -7.95
N ALA A 64 -16.41 8.54 -6.81
CA ALA A 64 -15.41 8.45 -5.76
C ALA A 64 -14.92 7.00 -5.74
N ARG A 65 -13.61 6.80 -5.94
CA ARG A 65 -12.95 5.53 -5.59
C ARG A 65 -13.62 5.04 -4.30
N PRO A 66 -13.90 3.74 -4.11
CA PRO A 66 -14.19 3.29 -2.76
C PRO A 66 -13.01 3.84 -1.95
N SER A 67 -13.28 4.83 -1.09
CA SER A 67 -12.30 5.31 -0.17
C SER A 67 -11.99 4.06 0.61
N GLU A 68 -10.83 3.47 0.34
CA GLU A 68 -10.26 2.42 1.18
C GLU A 68 -10.28 3.04 2.57
N THR A 69 -11.34 2.70 3.30
CA THR A 69 -11.66 3.33 4.56
C THR A 69 -10.75 2.62 5.52
N PHE A 70 -9.57 3.19 5.71
CA PHE A 70 -8.61 2.69 6.66
C PHE A 70 -9.24 2.81 8.05
N ILE A 71 -9.66 1.69 8.60
CA ILE A 71 -10.12 1.61 9.98
C ILE A 71 -8.85 1.67 10.84
N PRO A 72 -8.70 2.68 11.73
CA PRO A 72 -7.58 2.72 12.65
C PRO A 72 -7.68 1.53 13.59
N VAL A 73 -6.78 0.56 13.43
CA VAL A 73 -6.61 -0.55 14.36
C VAL A 73 -5.76 -0.04 15.52
N GLN A 74 -6.36 0.08 16.71
CA GLN A 74 -5.60 0.38 17.92
C GLN A 74 -4.81 -0.85 18.35
N LEU A 75 -3.50 -0.79 18.19
CA LEU A 75 -2.59 -1.79 18.73
C LEU A 75 -2.45 -1.55 20.24
N PRO A 76 -2.57 -2.57 21.09
CA PRO A 76 -2.27 -2.40 22.51
C PRO A 76 -0.82 -1.95 22.64
N VAL A 77 -0.61 -0.78 23.24
CA VAL A 77 0.73 -0.33 23.64
C VAL A 77 1.29 -1.41 24.54
N SER A 78 2.45 -1.97 24.17
CA SER A 78 3.16 -2.94 25.00
C SER A 78 3.28 -2.34 26.40
N ALA A 79 2.61 -2.96 27.37
CA ALA A 79 2.78 -2.59 28.77
C ALA A 79 4.29 -2.62 29.04
N GLN A 80 4.85 -1.50 29.49
CA GLN A 80 6.24 -1.48 29.93
C GLN A 80 6.35 -2.53 31.04
N VAL A 81 7.13 -3.58 30.79
CA VAL A 81 7.42 -4.62 31.78
C VAL A 81 8.21 -3.93 32.89
N THR A 82 7.52 -3.45 33.91
CA THR A 82 8.16 -2.92 35.12
C THR A 82 8.67 -4.11 35.90
N SER A 83 9.97 -4.37 35.77
CA SER A 83 10.63 -5.42 36.55
C SER A 83 10.97 -4.84 37.92
N SER A 84 10.39 -5.38 39.00
CA SER A 84 10.77 -5.02 40.36
C SER A 84 11.84 -5.99 40.86
N LEU A 85 12.95 -5.47 41.40
CA LEU A 85 14.04 -6.27 41.97
C LEU A 85 14.25 -5.87 43.43
N VAL A 86 14.39 -6.86 44.32
CA VAL A 86 14.71 -6.62 45.73
C VAL A 86 16.06 -7.28 46.04
N VAL A 87 16.96 -6.51 46.65
CA VAL A 87 18.25 -6.96 47.15
C VAL A 87 18.24 -6.89 48.67
N GLU A 88 18.51 -8.00 49.35
CA GLU A 88 18.63 -8.07 50.80
C GLU A 88 20.09 -8.38 51.18
N CYS A 89 20.65 -7.57 52.08
CA CYS A 89 22.02 -7.72 52.58
C CYS A 89 22.03 -7.43 54.09
N GLY A 90 21.97 -8.49 54.91
CA GLY A 90 21.89 -8.37 56.36
C GLY A 90 20.62 -7.64 56.82
N ALA A 91 20.78 -6.49 57.49
CA ALA A 91 19.67 -5.65 57.94
C ALA A 91 19.15 -4.67 56.87
N VAL A 92 19.78 -4.61 55.68
CA VAL A 92 19.46 -3.63 54.64
C VAL A 92 18.67 -4.29 53.51
N ARG A 93 17.53 -3.68 53.13
CA ARG A 93 16.71 -4.08 51.99
C ARG A 93 16.64 -2.93 50.99
N VAL A 94 17.00 -3.19 49.73
CA VAL A 94 16.92 -2.22 48.64
C VAL A 94 15.92 -2.72 47.61
N ARG A 95 14.94 -1.88 47.24
CA ARG A 95 13.90 -2.18 46.25
C ARG A 95 14.06 -1.28 45.03
N PHE A 96 14.06 -1.89 43.85
CA PHE A 96 14.09 -1.21 42.57
C PHE A 96 12.75 -1.41 41.88
N ASP A 97 12.11 -0.33 41.46
CA ASP A 97 10.88 -0.37 40.67
C ASP A 97 11.09 0.32 39.33
N GLY A 98 10.84 -0.40 38.24
CA GLY A 98 10.90 0.14 36.89
C GLY A 98 12.01 -0.47 36.04
N PRO A 99 12.39 0.17 34.92
CA PRO A 99 13.42 -0.35 34.04
C PRO A 99 14.77 -0.39 34.78
N LEU A 100 15.27 -1.62 35.01
CA LEU A 100 16.50 -1.85 35.75
C LEU A 100 17.70 -1.47 34.87
N ASP A 101 18.30 -0.31 35.17
CA ASP A 101 19.59 0.07 34.61
C ASP A 101 20.72 -0.73 35.30
N LEU A 102 21.46 -1.50 34.50
CA LEU A 102 22.60 -2.29 34.96
C LEU A 102 23.72 -1.43 35.56
N GLY A 103 23.88 -0.18 35.13
CA GLY A 103 24.89 0.73 35.69
C GLY A 103 24.58 1.10 37.14
N VAL A 104 23.33 1.49 37.40
CA VAL A 104 22.84 1.81 38.75
C VAL A 104 22.91 0.58 39.64
N LEU A 105 22.48 -0.59 39.14
CA LEU A 105 22.48 -1.83 39.91
C LEU A 105 23.91 -2.22 40.34
N ARG A 106 24.88 -2.15 39.43
CA ARG A 106 26.29 -2.45 39.74
C ARG A 106 26.84 -1.51 40.80
N THR A 107 26.51 -0.23 40.70
CA THR A 107 26.97 0.79 41.66
C THR A 107 26.44 0.50 43.06
N VAL A 108 25.14 0.22 43.20
CA VAL A 108 24.51 -0.12 44.48
C VAL A 108 25.09 -1.41 45.07
N LEU A 109 25.29 -2.45 44.25
CA LEU A 109 25.88 -3.70 44.73
C LEU A 109 27.33 -3.51 45.18
N THR A 110 28.11 -2.68 44.49
CA THR A 110 29.49 -2.38 44.92
C THR A 110 29.56 -1.58 46.21
N THR A 111 28.66 -0.61 46.40
CA THR A 111 28.62 0.18 47.64
C THR A 111 28.14 -0.66 48.83
N LEU A 112 27.14 -1.51 48.64
CA LEU A 112 26.70 -2.46 49.67
C LEU A 112 27.83 -3.44 50.05
N ARG A 113 28.61 -3.91 49.07
CA ARG A 113 29.77 -4.78 49.33
C ARG A 113 30.90 -4.07 50.07
N SER A 114 31.11 -2.78 49.84
CA SER A 114 32.15 -2.00 50.55
C SER A 114 31.72 -1.52 51.94
N ALA A 115 30.42 -1.58 52.26
CA ALA A 115 29.86 -1.16 53.54
C ALA A 115 29.68 -2.32 54.54
N SER A 116 29.98 -3.56 54.11
CA SER A 116 30.04 -4.76 54.95
C SER A 116 31.47 -5.07 55.38
#